data_AF-A0A377KDQ6-F1
#
_entry.id   AF-A0A377KDQ6-F1
#
_cell.length_a   1.000
_cell.length_b   1.000
_cell.length_c   1.000
_cell.angle_alpha   90.00
_cell.angle_beta   90.00
_cell.angle_gamma   90.00
#
_symmetry.space_group_name_H-M   'P 1'
#
loop_
_entity.id
_entity.type
_entity.pdbx_description
1 polymer ?
#
loop_
_entity_poly.entity_id
_entity_poly.type
_entity_poly.pdbx_seq_one_letter_code
_entity_poly.pdbx_strand_id
1 'polypeptide(L)'
;MNKTITALAILMASFAANASVLPETPVPFKSGTGVIDNDTVYIGLGSAGTAWYKLDTQAKDKRWTALAAFPGGPRDQATSAFIDGNLYVFGGIGKNSEGLTQVFNDVHKYNPKTNSWVKIDVARADGHGRPCDFCTQRQGLCYWRC
;
A
#
# COMPACT_ATOMS: atom_id res chain seq x y z
N MET A 1 14.63 49.70 48.72
CA MET A 1 13.97 49.62 47.39
C MET A 1 14.52 48.38 46.70
N ASN A 2 13.94 47.20 46.98
CA ASN A 2 14.44 45.91 46.49
C ASN A 2 13.58 45.46 45.31
N LYS A 3 14.18 45.36 44.12
CA LYS A 3 13.52 44.83 42.93
C LYS A 3 13.77 43.33 42.86
N THR A 4 12.74 42.53 43.13
CA THR A 4 12.73 41.09 42.90
C THR A 4 12.68 40.81 41.39
N ILE A 5 13.70 40.14 40.87
CA ILE A 5 13.75 39.63 39.50
C ILE A 5 13.27 38.18 39.55
N THR A 6 12.07 37.91 39.06
CA THR A 6 11.53 36.56 38.95
C THR A 6 12.05 35.92 37.66
N ALA A 7 12.90 34.89 37.79
CA ALA A 7 13.36 34.10 36.65
C ALA A 7 12.31 33.05 36.27
N LEU A 8 11.85 33.09 35.02
CA LEU A 8 10.92 32.10 34.44
C LEU A 8 11.75 30.94 33.87
N ALA A 9 11.70 29.77 34.52
CA ALA A 9 12.36 28.56 34.03
C ALA A 9 11.49 27.90 32.95
N ILE A 10 11.97 27.90 31.70
CA ILE A 10 11.33 27.18 30.59
C ILE A 10 11.75 25.71 30.70
N LEU A 11 10.83 24.84 31.12
CA LEU A 11 11.00 23.40 31.09
C LEU A 11 10.96 22.93 29.63
N MET A 12 12.13 22.63 29.06
CA MET A 12 12.20 21.90 27.79
C MET A 12 11.81 20.45 28.05
N ALA A 13 10.59 20.07 27.69
CA ALA A 13 10.20 18.67 27.61
C ALA A 13 10.88 18.07 26.37
N SER A 14 11.89 17.24 26.58
CA SER A 14 12.47 16.42 25.54
C SER A 14 11.48 15.33 25.14
N PHE A 15 10.89 15.46 23.94
CA PHE A 15 10.14 14.37 23.33
C PHE A 15 11.14 13.33 22.81
N ALA A 16 11.32 12.23 23.55
CA ALA A 16 12.00 11.07 23.00
C ALA A 16 11.08 10.40 21.98
N ALA A 17 11.42 10.52 20.69
CA ALA A 17 10.78 9.74 19.63
C ALA A 17 11.25 8.28 19.77
N ASN A 18 10.48 7.46 20.50
CA ASN A 18 10.70 6.02 20.51
C ASN A 18 10.16 5.46 19.17
N ALA A 19 11.06 5.12 18.25
CA ALA A 19 10.67 4.32 17.10
C ALA A 19 10.25 2.93 17.61
N SER A 20 8.94 2.69 17.71
CA SER A 20 8.42 1.34 17.98
C SER A 20 8.72 0.47 16.76
N VAL A 21 9.76 -0.35 16.85
CA VAL A 21 10.09 -1.32 15.81
C VAL A 21 8.92 -2.30 15.68
N LEU A 22 8.36 -2.40 14.48
CA LEU A 22 7.34 -3.40 14.18
C LEU A 22 7.95 -4.81 14.29
N PRO A 23 7.16 -5.85 14.60
CA PRO A 23 7.65 -7.23 14.54
C PRO A 23 8.22 -7.52 13.14
N GLU A 24 9.20 -8.42 13.08
CA GLU A 24 9.76 -8.88 11.81
C GLU A 24 8.65 -9.38 10.87
N THR A 25 8.80 -9.07 9.58
CA THR A 25 7.85 -9.54 8.58
C THR A 25 7.90 -11.07 8.51
N PRO A 26 6.77 -11.77 8.26
CA PRO A 26 6.73 -13.23 8.29
C PRO A 26 7.69 -13.93 7.32
N VAL A 27 8.09 -13.21 6.27
CA VAL A 27 9.09 -13.61 5.27
C VAL A 27 9.98 -12.41 4.94
N PRO A 28 11.19 -12.61 4.38
CA PRO A 28 11.98 -11.51 3.84
C PRO A 28 11.16 -10.69 2.85
N PHE A 29 11.12 -9.37 3.04
CA PHE A 29 10.20 -8.47 2.32
C PHE A 29 10.97 -7.39 1.55
N LYS A 30 11.04 -7.54 0.23
CA LYS A 30 11.57 -6.55 -0.73
C LYS A 30 10.68 -6.47 -1.95
N SER A 31 10.69 -5.34 -2.64
CA SER A 31 9.93 -5.09 -3.88
C SER A 31 8.41 -5.26 -3.75
N GLY A 32 7.89 -5.42 -2.54
CA GLY A 32 6.45 -5.52 -2.26
C GLY A 32 5.79 -4.16 -2.19
N THR A 33 4.54 -4.16 -1.77
CA THR A 33 3.73 -2.96 -1.61
C THR A 33 3.07 -2.95 -0.25
N GLY A 34 2.59 -1.79 0.17
CA GLY A 34 1.83 -1.67 1.40
C GLY A 34 1.08 -0.36 1.51
N VAL A 35 0.12 -0.36 2.42
CA VAL A 35 -0.70 0.80 2.74
C VAL A 35 -1.05 0.77 4.21
N ILE A 36 -1.39 1.92 4.76
CA ILE A 36 -1.90 2.06 6.12
C ILE A 36 -3.32 2.64 6.06
N ASP A 37 -4.23 2.04 6.82
CA ASP A 37 -5.57 2.58 7.09
C ASP A 37 -5.71 2.75 8.61
N ASN A 38 -5.75 4.00 9.06
CA ASN A 38 -5.69 4.36 10.48
C ASN A 38 -4.49 3.69 11.19
N ASP A 39 -4.76 2.73 12.08
CA ASP A 39 -3.77 1.98 12.83
C ASP A 39 -3.47 0.59 12.24
N THR A 40 -4.06 0.25 11.08
CA THR A 40 -3.83 -1.05 10.45
C THR A 40 -2.90 -0.90 9.24
N VAL A 41 -1.72 -1.51 9.34
CA VAL A 41 -0.77 -1.63 8.24
C VAL A 41 -1.09 -2.88 7.44
N TYR A 42 -1.05 -2.77 6.12
CA TYR A 42 -1.17 -3.87 5.17
C TYR A 42 0.10 -3.95 4.33
N ILE A 43 0.68 -5.14 4.21
CA ILE A 43 1.84 -5.39 3.34
C ILE A 43 1.64 -6.68 2.55
N GLY A 44 2.22 -6.76 1.36
CA GLY A 44 2.20 -7.97 0.56
C GLY A 44 2.99 -7.85 -0.73
N LEU A 45 2.95 -8.92 -1.51
CA LEU A 45 3.64 -9.02 -2.81
C LEU A 45 5.18 -8.94 -2.69
N GLY A 46 5.86 -8.67 -3.79
CA GLY A 46 7.33 -8.71 -3.86
C GLY A 46 7.87 -10.10 -3.57
N SER A 47 8.91 -10.16 -2.74
CA SER A 47 9.46 -11.43 -2.24
C SER A 47 8.50 -12.23 -1.35
N ALA A 48 7.35 -11.67 -0.92
CA ALA A 48 6.29 -12.42 -0.26
C ALA A 48 5.37 -13.19 -1.23
N GLY A 49 5.63 -13.12 -2.54
CA GLY A 49 4.88 -13.85 -3.56
C GLY A 49 3.45 -13.31 -3.70
N THR A 50 2.44 -14.14 -3.42
CA THR A 50 1.02 -13.75 -3.41
C THR A 50 0.50 -13.43 -2.01
N ALA A 51 1.34 -13.54 -0.98
CA ALA A 51 0.93 -13.37 0.40
C ALA A 51 0.65 -11.90 0.74
N TRP A 52 -0.33 -11.70 1.62
CA TRP A 52 -0.69 -10.43 2.21
C TRP A 52 -0.83 -10.59 3.71
N TYR A 53 -0.44 -9.55 4.46
CA TYR A 53 -0.49 -9.51 5.90
C TYR A 53 -1.06 -8.17 6.35
N LYS A 54 -1.73 -8.16 7.51
CA LYS A 54 -2.07 -6.95 8.25
C LYS A 54 -1.47 -6.94 9.65
N LEU A 55 -1.28 -5.75 10.20
CA LEU A 55 -0.84 -5.54 11.57
C LEU A 55 -1.57 -4.33 12.17
N ASP A 56 -2.12 -4.51 13.37
CA ASP A 56 -2.64 -3.41 14.19
C ASP A 56 -1.49 -2.80 15.00
N THR A 57 -1.21 -1.51 14.79
CA THR A 57 -0.12 -0.79 15.44
C THR A 57 -0.41 -0.40 16.89
N GLN A 58 -1.66 -0.43 17.32
CA GLN A 58 -2.08 -0.14 18.70
C GLN A 58 -2.19 -1.41 19.56
N ALA A 59 -2.17 -2.59 18.95
CA ALA A 59 -2.20 -3.84 19.68
C ALA A 59 -1.01 -3.94 20.66
N LYS A 60 -1.30 -4.35 21.91
CA LYS A 60 -0.27 -4.60 22.93
C LYS A 60 0.75 -5.64 22.48
N ASP A 61 0.27 -6.66 21.78
CA ASP A 61 1.08 -7.71 21.16
C ASP A 61 0.96 -7.61 19.64
N LYS A 62 1.85 -6.81 19.03
CA LYS A 62 1.87 -6.54 17.59
C LYS A 62 2.28 -7.80 16.84
N ARG A 63 1.41 -8.27 15.94
CA ARG A 63 1.66 -9.45 15.12
C ARG A 63 1.10 -9.29 13.71
N TRP A 64 1.81 -9.86 12.75
CA TRP A 64 1.32 -9.96 11.38
C TRP A 64 0.27 -11.07 11.27
N THR A 65 -0.89 -10.72 10.73
CA THR A 65 -1.99 -11.65 10.47
C THR A 65 -2.11 -11.86 8.97
N ALA A 66 -2.06 -13.13 8.52
CA ALA A 66 -2.23 -13.47 7.12
C ALA A 66 -3.63 -13.10 6.60
N LEU A 67 -3.68 -12.65 5.35
CA LEU A 67 -4.89 -12.30 4.61
C LEU A 67 -5.06 -13.23 3.41
N ALA A 68 -6.20 -13.10 2.72
CA ALA A 68 -6.41 -13.80 1.46
C ALA A 68 -5.28 -13.49 0.46
N ALA A 69 -4.80 -14.54 -0.20
CA ALA A 69 -3.75 -14.43 -1.19
C ALA A 69 -4.21 -13.60 -2.40
N PHE A 70 -3.28 -12.86 -2.98
CA PHE A 70 -3.52 -12.05 -4.17
C PHE A 70 -3.75 -12.94 -5.40
N PRO A 71 -4.88 -12.77 -6.12
CA PRO A 71 -5.25 -13.68 -7.21
C PRO A 71 -4.50 -13.41 -8.52
N GLY A 72 -3.87 -12.24 -8.68
CA GLY A 72 -3.20 -11.83 -9.92
C GLY A 72 -1.76 -12.33 -10.09
N GLY A 73 -1.34 -13.32 -9.29
CA GLY A 73 0.03 -13.84 -9.24
C GLY A 73 1.02 -12.92 -8.51
N PRO A 74 2.26 -13.38 -8.25
CA PRO A 74 3.30 -12.54 -7.62
C PRO A 74 3.56 -11.27 -8.43
N ARG A 75 3.76 -10.15 -7.73
CA ARG A 75 4.08 -8.84 -8.34
C ARG A 75 5.24 -8.16 -7.61
N ASP A 76 6.26 -7.77 -8.35
CA ASP A 76 7.27 -6.83 -7.89
C ASP A 76 6.89 -5.40 -8.28
N GLN A 77 7.27 -4.40 -7.48
CA GLN A 77 7.08 -2.97 -7.78
C GLN A 77 5.61 -2.58 -8.02
N ALA A 78 4.66 -3.35 -7.49
CA ALA A 78 3.26 -2.93 -7.46
C ALA A 78 3.08 -1.76 -6.49
N THR A 79 2.10 -0.89 -6.75
CA THR A 79 1.70 0.17 -5.81
C THR A 79 0.33 -0.14 -5.24
N SER A 80 0.02 0.43 -4.07
CA SER A 80 -1.26 0.24 -3.41
C SER A 80 -1.78 1.52 -2.77
N ALA A 81 -3.10 1.59 -2.62
CA ALA A 81 -3.80 2.69 -1.97
C ALA A 81 -5.02 2.18 -1.20
N PHE A 82 -5.43 2.88 -0.16
CA PHE A 82 -6.62 2.55 0.62
C PHE A 82 -7.65 3.66 0.42
N ILE A 83 -8.80 3.30 -0.11
CA ILE A 83 -9.84 4.23 -0.55
C ILE A 83 -11.19 3.64 -0.14
N ASP A 84 -11.99 4.43 0.57
CA ASP A 84 -13.36 4.09 0.97
C ASP A 84 -13.51 2.70 1.60
N GLY A 85 -12.62 2.35 2.53
CA GLY A 85 -12.66 1.07 3.24
C GLY A 85 -12.13 -0.13 2.45
N ASN A 86 -11.54 0.09 1.27
CA ASN A 86 -10.99 -0.97 0.42
C ASN A 86 -9.53 -0.68 0.06
N LEU A 87 -8.74 -1.75 -0.06
CA LEU A 87 -7.37 -1.68 -0.51
C LEU A 87 -7.32 -1.96 -2.01
N TYR A 88 -6.60 -1.14 -2.75
CA TYR A 88 -6.39 -1.27 -4.18
C TYR A 88 -4.91 -1.56 -4.47
N VAL A 89 -4.64 -2.46 -5.40
CA VAL A 89 -3.31 -2.78 -5.92
C VAL A 89 -3.28 -2.48 -7.40
N PHE A 90 -2.25 -1.77 -7.85
CA PHE A 90 -2.07 -1.32 -9.22
C PHE A 90 -0.82 -1.95 -9.83
N GLY A 91 -1.02 -2.67 -10.95
CA GLY A 91 0.05 -3.13 -11.82
C GLY A 91 1.15 -3.94 -11.14
N GLY A 92 2.40 -3.55 -11.40
CA GLY A 92 3.59 -4.28 -11.00
C GLY A 92 4.11 -5.24 -12.07
N ILE A 93 5.21 -5.90 -11.77
CA ILE A 93 5.96 -6.77 -12.67
C ILE A 93 5.75 -8.21 -12.22
N GLY A 94 5.34 -9.09 -13.13
CA GLY A 94 5.13 -10.50 -12.84
C GLY A 94 5.25 -11.37 -14.08
N LYS A 95 4.75 -12.60 -14.01
CA LYS A 95 4.77 -13.53 -15.14
C LYS A 95 3.42 -13.56 -15.87
N ASN A 96 3.47 -13.54 -17.20
CA ASN A 96 2.29 -13.77 -18.04
C ASN A 96 1.94 -15.27 -18.10
N SER A 97 0.89 -15.64 -18.85
CA SER A 97 0.47 -17.04 -19.03
C SER A 97 1.53 -17.94 -19.69
N GLU A 98 2.49 -17.35 -20.39
CA GLU A 98 3.61 -18.04 -21.05
C GLU A 98 4.87 -18.09 -20.15
N GLY A 99 4.81 -17.56 -18.91
CA GLY A 99 5.94 -17.51 -18.00
C GLY A 99 6.95 -16.39 -18.28
N LEU A 100 6.66 -15.50 -19.24
CA LEU A 100 7.49 -14.35 -19.57
C LEU A 100 7.23 -13.19 -18.61
N THR A 101 8.28 -12.44 -18.29
CA THR A 101 8.16 -11.25 -17.43
C THR A 101 7.40 -10.15 -18.17
N GLN A 102 6.33 -9.62 -17.56
CA GLN A 102 5.54 -8.53 -18.10
C GLN A 102 5.21 -7.47 -17.03
N VAL A 103 5.01 -6.23 -17.49
CA VAL A 103 4.42 -5.16 -16.68
C VAL A 103 2.90 -5.25 -16.82
N PHE A 104 2.20 -5.28 -15.69
CA PHE A 104 0.75 -5.31 -15.66
C PHE A 104 0.17 -3.91 -15.50
N ASN A 105 -0.99 -3.69 -16.12
CA ASN A 105 -1.80 -2.46 -16.03
C ASN A 105 -3.17 -2.73 -15.36
N ASP A 106 -3.32 -3.85 -14.66
CA ASP A 106 -4.57 -4.22 -14.00
C ASP A 106 -4.69 -3.63 -12.58
N VAL A 107 -5.92 -3.59 -12.09
CA VAL A 107 -6.26 -3.14 -10.74
C VAL A 107 -7.00 -4.25 -10.00
N HIS A 108 -6.61 -4.48 -8.76
CA HIS A 108 -7.30 -5.42 -7.88
C HIS A 108 -7.76 -4.70 -6.61
N LYS A 109 -8.97 -5.02 -6.16
CA LYS A 109 -9.57 -4.47 -4.95
C LYS A 109 -9.70 -5.58 -3.91
N TYR A 110 -9.19 -5.32 -2.71
CA TYR A 110 -9.37 -6.13 -1.52
C TYR A 110 -10.37 -5.48 -0.58
N ASN A 111 -11.32 -6.27 -0.10
CA ASN A 111 -12.26 -5.87 0.93
C ASN A 111 -11.83 -6.50 2.28
N PRO A 112 -11.37 -5.70 3.26
CA PRO A 112 -10.94 -6.19 4.57
C PRO A 112 -12.06 -6.83 5.41
N LYS A 113 -13.32 -6.46 5.16
CA LYS A 113 -14.48 -7.00 5.91
C LYS A 113 -14.80 -8.43 5.51
N THR A 114 -14.63 -8.76 4.23
CA THR A 114 -14.88 -10.10 3.68
C THR A 114 -13.62 -10.91 3.46
N ASN A 115 -12.45 -10.31 3.67
CA ASN A 115 -11.14 -10.90 3.40
C ASN A 115 -11.06 -11.50 1.99
N SER A 116 -11.43 -10.72 0.97
CA SER A 116 -11.54 -11.22 -0.40
C SER A 116 -11.06 -10.20 -1.44
N TRP A 117 -10.49 -10.70 -2.53
CA TRP A 117 -10.01 -9.93 -3.66
C TRP A 117 -10.98 -10.01 -4.86
N VAL A 118 -11.06 -8.92 -5.62
CA VAL A 118 -11.76 -8.86 -6.90
C VAL A 118 -10.89 -8.08 -7.89
N LYS A 119 -10.67 -8.63 -9.09
CA LYS A 119 -10.04 -7.89 -10.19
C LYS A 119 -11.04 -6.87 -10.74
N ILE A 120 -10.63 -5.61 -10.82
CA ILE A 120 -11.45 -4.53 -11.36
C ILE A 120 -11.28 -4.50 -12.88
N ASP A 121 -12.41 -4.49 -13.59
CA ASP A 121 -12.41 -4.29 -15.03
C ASP A 121 -12.33 -2.79 -15.34
N VAL A 122 -11.12 -2.33 -15.63
CA VAL A 122 -10.82 -0.91 -15.86
C VAL A 122 -11.35 -0.44 -17.23
N ALA A 123 -11.67 -1.35 -18.15
CA ALA A 123 -12.22 -1.03 -19.48
C ALA A 123 -13.70 -0.62 -19.45
N ARG A 124 -14.36 -0.69 -18.28
CA ARG A 124 -15.76 -0.30 -18.11
C ARG A 124 -15.96 0.97 -17.29
N ALA A 125 -14.88 1.58 -16.78
CA ALA A 125 -14.99 2.77 -15.94
C ALA A 125 -15.33 4.05 -16.73
N ASP A 126 -15.17 4.05 -18.06
CA ASP A 126 -15.52 5.17 -18.94
C ASP A 126 -16.95 5.07 -19.51
N GLY A 127 -17.69 3.98 -19.27
CA GLY A 127 -19.02 3.76 -19.86
C GLY A 127 -19.05 3.69 -21.39
N HIS A 128 -17.90 3.74 -22.07
CA HIS A 128 -17.78 3.85 -23.52
C HIS A 128 -17.10 2.65 -24.18
N GLY A 129 -16.61 1.69 -23.39
CA GLY A 129 -16.11 0.41 -23.90
C GLY A 129 -14.89 0.58 -24.81
N ARG A 130 -14.12 1.66 -24.63
CA ARG A 130 -12.84 1.85 -25.32
C ARG A 130 -11.74 1.40 -24.36
N PRO A 131 -10.77 0.59 -24.82
CA PRO A 131 -9.62 0.29 -23.98
C PRO A 131 -8.89 1.59 -23.65
N CYS A 132 -8.59 1.81 -22.38
CA CYS A 132 -7.70 2.88 -21.93
C CYS A 132 -6.29 2.58 -22.45
N ASP A 133 -6.00 2.99 -23.69
CA ASP A 133 -4.69 2.77 -24.29
C ASP A 133 -3.66 3.74 -23.70
N PHE A 134 -2.57 3.17 -23.17
CA PHE A 134 -1.42 3.91 -22.68
C PHE A 134 -0.58 4.37 -23.89
N CYS A 135 -0.59 5.68 -24.14
CA CYS A 135 0.30 6.44 -25.02
C CYS A 135 0.25 6.18 -26.54
N THR A 136 -0.19 7.19 -27.30
CA THR A 136 0.46 7.55 -28.57
C THR A 136 0.82 9.04 -28.60
N GLN A 137 2.05 9.32 -29.06
CA GLN A 137 2.76 10.58 -28.96
C GLN A 137 2.07 11.73 -29.70
N ARG A 138 1.86 12.85 -28.99
CA ARG A 138 2.29 14.20 -29.43
C ARG A 138 2.18 15.14 -28.22
N GLN A 139 3.30 15.76 -27.85
CA GLN A 139 3.43 16.91 -26.93
C GLN A 139 3.78 16.69 -25.45
N GLY A 140 4.40 15.56 -25.08
CA GLY A 140 5.28 15.52 -23.88
C GLY A 140 4.62 15.73 -22.51
N LEU A 141 3.29 15.58 -22.41
CA LEU A 141 2.57 15.61 -21.13
C LEU A 141 1.73 14.32 -21.03
N CYS A 142 2.04 13.50 -20.02
CA CYS A 142 1.22 12.34 -19.66
C CYS A 142 0.09 12.81 -18.76
N TYR A 143 -1.15 12.83 -19.28
CA TYR A 143 -2.34 12.90 -18.45
C TYR A 143 -3.32 11.83 -18.90
N TRP A 144 -4.02 11.24 -17.94
CA TRP A 144 -5.11 10.30 -18.19
C TRP A 144 -6.19 10.99 -19.02
N ARG A 145 -6.27 10.66 -20.31
CA ARG A 145 -7.45 10.99 -21.10
C ARG A 145 -8.30 9.73 -21.19
N CYS A 146 -9.34 9.72 -20.37
CA CYS A 146 -10.53 8.91 -20.58
C CYS A 146 -11.40 9.61 -21.64
#